data_AF-A0A3D1SRF4-F1
#
_entry.id   AF-A0A3D1SRF4-F1
#
_cell.length_a   1.000
_cell.length_b   1.000
_cell.length_c   1.000
_cell.angle_alpha   90.00
_cell.angle_beta   90.00
_cell.angle_gamma   90.00
#
_symmetry.space_group_name_H-M   'P 1'
#
loop_
_entity.id
_entity.type
_entity.pdbx_description
1 polymer ?
#
loop_
_entity_poly.entity_id
_entity_poly.type
_entity_poly.pdbx_seq_one_letter_code
_entity_poly.pdbx_strand_id
1 'polypeptide(L)'
;MHHRSEDDGERDCSPQYGTHYAIIVQIYQRYPGDHHIWKKRHERAMAIENRRSMTVEEYFQLEANDPETRYEYIDGHVYAMAGGTANHDTIKSNIQRTLWNLLRGSNCRVYSSDMKVYISETRYFHPDVTVTCDPRDRGRVQAIQSPRLIVEVLSPTTELTDRTWKLKNYCAHPTIEEYVLVDSQSLKIESYHKEQNRWIYEAFENTDDFTLHSFDV
;
A
#
# COMPACT_ATOMS: atom_id res chain seq x y z
N MET A 1 -8.74 -71.05 -16.38
CA MET A 1 -8.24 -70.42 -15.13
C MET A 1 -7.50 -69.16 -15.52
N HIS A 2 -7.91 -68.03 -14.93
CA HIS A 2 -7.18 -66.77 -14.61
C HIS A 2 -6.10 -66.22 -15.58
N HIS A 3 -5.96 -64.92 -15.83
CA HIS A 3 -6.53 -63.71 -15.22
C HIS A 3 -6.29 -62.56 -16.21
N ARG A 4 -7.22 -61.60 -16.31
CA ARG A 4 -6.91 -60.22 -16.70
C ARG A 4 -6.12 -59.58 -15.56
N SER A 5 -5.12 -58.78 -15.89
CA SER A 5 -4.63 -57.70 -15.02
C SER A 5 -4.48 -56.44 -15.88
N GLU A 6 -5.33 -55.48 -15.58
CA GLU A 6 -5.16 -54.05 -15.82
C GLU A 6 -3.85 -53.62 -15.14
N ASP A 7 -3.08 -52.73 -15.78
CA ASP A 7 -2.02 -52.00 -15.08
C ASP A 7 -2.31 -50.52 -15.27
N ASP A 8 -2.59 -49.90 -14.13
CA ASP A 8 -3.15 -48.57 -13.96
C ASP A 8 -2.11 -47.48 -14.23
N GLY A 9 -2.63 -46.36 -14.74
CA GLY A 9 -1.86 -45.15 -14.98
C GLY A 9 -1.27 -44.59 -13.69
N GLU A 10 0.06 -44.63 -13.61
CA GLU A 10 0.83 -43.86 -12.65
C GLU A 10 0.86 -42.40 -13.14
N ARG A 11 -0.20 -41.65 -12.76
CA ARG A 11 -0.17 -40.19 -12.82
C ARG A 11 0.83 -39.70 -11.80
N ASP A 12 1.96 -39.23 -12.31
CA ASP A 12 2.97 -38.46 -11.60
C ASP A 12 2.30 -37.32 -10.80
N CYS A 13 2.11 -37.55 -9.50
CA CYS A 13 1.75 -36.55 -8.51
C CYS A 13 3.03 -35.88 -7.98
N SER A 14 3.79 -35.26 -8.88
CA SER A 14 4.80 -34.28 -8.49
C SER A 14 4.08 -32.99 -8.08
N PRO A 15 4.24 -32.48 -6.85
CA PRO A 15 3.76 -31.15 -6.50
C PRO A 15 4.51 -30.16 -7.38
N GLN A 16 3.78 -29.42 -8.21
CA GLN A 16 4.31 -28.23 -8.85
C GLN A 16 4.56 -27.21 -7.73
N TYR A 17 5.77 -27.20 -7.18
CA TYR A 17 6.24 -26.18 -6.27
C TYR A 17 6.28 -24.85 -7.02
N GLY A 18 5.15 -24.17 -7.08
CA GLY A 18 5.06 -22.76 -7.42
C GLY A 18 5.90 -21.98 -6.42
N THR A 19 6.72 -21.07 -6.94
CA THR A 19 7.63 -20.18 -6.22
C THR A 19 6.93 -19.41 -5.08
N HIS A 20 6.81 -20.03 -3.90
CA HIS A 20 6.52 -19.35 -2.64
C HIS A 20 7.83 -18.72 -2.17
N TYR A 21 8.15 -17.55 -2.71
CA TYR A 21 9.09 -16.66 -2.05
C TYR A 21 8.27 -15.77 -1.13
N ALA A 22 8.49 -15.87 0.18
CA ALA A 22 7.84 -15.04 1.18
C ALA A 22 7.86 -13.55 0.74
N ILE A 23 6.68 -12.94 0.61
CA ILE A 23 6.52 -11.54 0.15
C ILE A 23 7.35 -10.60 1.03
N ILE A 24 7.44 -10.91 2.34
CA ILE A 24 8.29 -10.18 3.30
C ILE A 24 9.74 -10.11 2.82
N VAL A 25 10.32 -11.22 2.37
CA VAL A 25 11.72 -11.23 1.90
C VAL A 25 11.89 -10.28 0.73
N GLN A 26 10.95 -10.22 -0.21
CA GLN A 26 11.01 -9.34 -1.38
C GLN A 26 10.90 -7.84 -1.02
N ILE A 27 10.09 -7.52 -0.02
CA ILE A 27 9.89 -6.15 0.47
C ILE A 27 11.17 -5.59 1.08
N TYR A 28 11.85 -6.40 1.91
CA TYR A 28 13.00 -5.96 2.70
C TYR A 28 14.37 -6.24 2.04
N GLN A 29 14.43 -6.73 0.79
CA GLN A 29 15.71 -6.89 0.09
C GLN A 29 16.41 -5.54 -0.08
N ARG A 30 17.61 -5.42 0.50
CA ARG A 30 18.50 -4.26 0.31
C ARG A 30 19.44 -4.49 -0.86
N TYR A 31 19.85 -3.41 -1.53
CA TYR A 31 20.89 -3.50 -2.54
C TYR A 31 22.24 -3.87 -1.88
N PRO A 32 23.09 -4.67 -2.54
CA PRO A 32 24.43 -4.95 -2.04
C PRO A 32 25.22 -3.64 -1.91
N GLY A 33 25.63 -3.28 -0.68
CA GLY A 33 26.40 -2.05 -0.41
C GLY A 33 25.76 -1.08 0.60
N ASP A 34 24.50 -1.30 1.01
CA ASP A 34 23.81 -0.48 2.00
C ASP A 34 24.26 -0.78 3.44
N HIS A 35 25.52 -0.48 3.74
CA HIS A 35 26.12 -0.55 5.08
C HIS A 35 26.39 0.84 5.67
N HIS A 36 25.45 1.79 5.52
CA HIS A 36 25.59 3.10 6.13
C HIS A 36 24.41 3.50 7.02
N ILE A 37 24.80 3.93 8.23
CA ILE A 37 23.95 4.54 9.25
C ILE A 37 23.60 5.95 8.77
N TRP A 38 22.35 6.18 8.39
CA TRP A 38 21.89 7.52 7.99
C TRP A 38 21.29 8.26 9.18
N LYS A 39 21.90 9.40 9.52
CA LYS A 39 21.41 10.32 10.54
C LYS A 39 20.11 10.99 10.08
N LYS A 40 19.17 11.03 11.03
CA LYS A 40 17.93 11.82 11.06
C LYS A 40 18.00 13.14 10.30
N ARG A 41 17.16 13.28 9.27
CA ARG A 41 16.50 14.56 8.97
C ARG A 41 15.06 14.42 9.45
N HIS A 42 14.67 15.27 10.40
CA HIS A 42 13.29 15.40 10.83
C HIS A 42 12.68 16.56 10.04
N GLU A 43 11.81 16.26 9.10
CA GLU A 43 10.87 17.24 8.58
C GLU A 43 9.48 16.68 8.88
N ARG A 44 8.81 17.28 9.87
CA ARG A 44 7.38 17.06 10.09
C ARG A 44 6.65 17.59 8.87
N ALA A 45 5.56 16.97 8.47
CA ALA A 45 4.55 17.66 7.68
C ALA A 45 4.19 18.96 8.42
N MET A 46 4.57 20.09 7.84
CA MET A 46 4.19 21.40 8.35
C MET A 46 2.82 21.69 7.75
N ALA A 47 1.82 21.90 8.61
CA ALA A 47 0.62 22.57 8.15
C ALA A 47 1.07 23.88 7.50
N ILE A 48 0.62 24.19 6.28
CA ILE A 48 0.86 25.51 5.71
C ILE A 48 0.27 26.50 6.72
N GLU A 49 1.13 27.36 7.28
CA GLU A 49 0.82 28.24 8.41
C GLU A 49 -0.08 29.40 7.93
N ASN A 50 -1.29 29.07 7.47
CA ASN A 50 -2.32 30.03 7.14
C ASN A 50 -3.55 29.68 7.99
N ARG A 51 -3.92 30.57 8.91
CA ARG A 51 -5.02 30.41 9.89
C ARG A 51 -6.42 30.39 9.25
N ARG A 52 -6.53 30.10 7.96
CA ARG A 52 -7.78 29.98 7.22
C ARG A 52 -7.92 28.56 6.70
N SER A 53 -9.04 27.93 7.03
CA SER A 53 -9.50 26.73 6.36
C SER A 53 -9.68 27.01 4.88
N MET A 54 -9.20 26.10 4.05
CA MET A 54 -9.29 26.10 2.59
C MET A 54 -10.47 25.26 2.15
N THR A 55 -11.19 25.63 1.08
CA THR A 55 -12.18 24.72 0.46
C THR A 55 -11.48 23.65 -0.38
N VAL A 56 -12.23 22.62 -0.81
CA VAL A 56 -11.68 21.57 -1.69
C VAL A 56 -11.27 22.16 -3.04
N GLU A 57 -12.05 23.12 -3.55
CA GLU A 57 -11.76 23.82 -4.80
C GLU A 57 -10.46 24.63 -4.71
N GLU A 58 -10.28 25.36 -3.60
CA GLU A 58 -9.04 26.11 -3.33
C GLU A 58 -7.85 25.15 -3.18
N TYR A 59 -8.03 23.98 -2.56
CA TYR A 59 -7.01 22.93 -2.47
C TYR A 59 -6.58 22.40 -3.83
N PHE A 60 -7.53 22.09 -4.72
CA PHE A 60 -7.19 21.67 -6.07
C PHE A 60 -6.54 22.78 -6.89
N GLN A 61 -6.89 24.04 -6.65
CA GLN A 61 -6.19 25.18 -7.26
C GLN A 61 -4.75 25.32 -6.74
N LEU A 62 -4.52 25.09 -5.44
CA LEU A 62 -3.18 25.06 -4.86
C LEU A 62 -2.31 24.00 -5.55
N GLU A 63 -2.79 22.75 -5.65
CA GLU A 63 -2.03 21.68 -6.32
C GLU A 63 -1.78 21.96 -7.80
N ALA A 64 -2.74 22.57 -8.51
CA ALA A 64 -2.55 22.95 -9.90
C ALA A 64 -1.47 24.04 -10.08
N ASN A 65 -1.29 24.91 -9.08
CA ASN A 65 -0.31 25.99 -9.09
C ASN A 65 1.06 25.57 -8.50
N ASP A 66 1.11 24.50 -7.71
CA ASP A 66 2.33 23.91 -7.16
C ASP A 66 2.41 22.39 -7.48
N PRO A 67 2.72 22.03 -8.74
CA PRO A 67 2.72 20.65 -9.20
C PRO A 67 3.89 19.81 -8.66
N GLU A 68 4.87 20.42 -8.01
CA GLU A 68 6.04 19.72 -7.45
C GLU A 68 5.80 19.27 -6.01
N THR A 69 4.86 19.91 -5.31
CA THR A 69 4.49 19.52 -3.94
C THR A 69 3.29 18.59 -3.95
N ARG A 70 3.27 17.65 -3.01
CA ARG A 70 2.10 16.81 -2.72
C ARG A 70 1.47 17.24 -1.41
N TYR A 71 0.15 17.25 -1.37
CA TYR A 71 -0.61 17.83 -0.28
C TYR A 71 -1.71 16.88 0.15
N GLU A 72 -1.72 16.51 1.43
CA GLU A 72 -2.89 15.89 2.04
C GLU A 72 -3.87 16.98 2.47
N TYR A 73 -5.16 16.77 2.20
CA TYR A 73 -6.24 17.67 2.58
C TYR A 73 -7.11 16.99 3.63
N ILE A 74 -7.30 17.64 4.78
CA ILE A 74 -8.03 17.11 5.93
C ILE A 74 -8.91 18.21 6.51
N ASP A 75 -10.22 18.11 6.28
CA ASP A 75 -11.24 18.95 6.92
C ASP A 75 -10.90 20.46 6.83
N GLY A 76 -10.55 20.90 5.62
CA GLY A 76 -10.19 22.29 5.33
C GLY A 76 -8.73 22.65 5.59
N HIS A 77 -7.90 21.72 6.03
CA HIS A 77 -6.48 21.96 6.30
C HIS A 77 -5.61 21.23 5.29
N VAL A 78 -4.54 21.88 4.83
CA VAL A 78 -3.60 21.31 3.88
C VAL A 78 -2.24 21.07 4.53
N TYR A 79 -1.71 19.87 4.33
CA TYR A 79 -0.44 19.40 4.86
C TYR A 79 0.48 19.04 3.70
N ALA A 80 1.61 19.73 3.58
CA ALA A 80 2.64 19.35 2.62
C ALA A 80 3.28 18.03 3.05
N MET A 81 3.38 17.07 2.12
CA MET A 81 4.16 15.86 2.37
C MET A 81 5.64 16.21 2.49
N ALA A 82 6.28 15.68 3.52
CA ALA A 82 7.74 15.73 3.62
C ALA A 82 8.36 14.69 2.67
N GLY A 83 9.58 14.93 2.23
CA GLY A 83 10.34 13.94 1.48
C GLY A 83 10.61 12.67 2.29
N GLY A 84 10.66 11.52 1.60
CA GLY A 84 11.00 10.23 2.21
C GLY A 84 12.50 10.05 2.48
N THR A 85 12.84 9.03 3.26
CA THR A 85 14.23 8.55 3.36
C THR A 85 14.52 7.54 2.26
N ALA A 86 15.80 7.35 1.87
CA ALA A 86 16.16 6.36 0.87
C ALA A 86 15.71 4.92 1.23
N ASN A 87 15.72 4.58 2.53
CA ASN A 87 15.24 3.27 3.01
C ASN A 87 13.72 3.13 2.83
N HIS A 88 12.95 4.16 3.20
CA HIS A 88 11.51 4.20 2.99
C HIS A 88 11.16 4.07 1.50
N ASP A 89 11.85 4.84 0.65
CA ASP A 89 11.62 4.81 -0.80
C ASP A 89 12.00 3.47 -1.44
N THR A 90 13.05 2.81 -0.94
CA THR A 90 13.46 1.46 -1.38
C THR A 90 12.39 0.43 -1.03
N ILE A 91 11.90 0.42 0.21
CA ILE A 91 10.85 -0.50 0.67
C ILE A 91 9.57 -0.28 -0.14
N LYS A 92 9.13 0.97 -0.28
CA LYS A 92 7.97 1.34 -1.11
C LYS A 92 8.13 0.84 -2.54
N SER A 93 9.29 1.08 -3.17
CA SER A 93 9.56 0.64 -4.55
C SER A 93 9.54 -0.89 -4.69
N ASN A 94 10.05 -1.63 -3.70
CA ASN A 94 9.98 -3.08 -3.67
C ASN A 94 8.53 -3.58 -3.58
N ILE A 95 7.73 -3.01 -2.67
CA ILE A 95 6.30 -3.32 -2.53
C ILE A 95 5.58 -3.08 -3.86
N GLN A 96 5.78 -1.91 -4.48
CA GLN A 96 5.18 -1.60 -5.77
C GLN A 96 5.57 -2.63 -6.82
N ARG A 97 6.87 -2.94 -6.98
CA ARG A 97 7.34 -3.94 -7.94
C ARG A 97 6.71 -5.32 -7.72
N THR A 98 6.63 -5.77 -6.47
CA THR A 98 6.00 -7.05 -6.13
C THR A 98 4.53 -7.06 -6.50
N LEU A 99 3.76 -6.03 -6.12
CA LEU A 99 2.34 -5.91 -6.47
C LEU A 99 2.11 -5.81 -7.98
N TRP A 100 2.95 -5.05 -8.69
CA TRP A 100 2.89 -4.95 -10.16
C TRP A 100 3.08 -6.30 -10.85
N ASN A 101 3.99 -7.13 -10.34
CA ASN A 101 4.23 -8.47 -10.87
C ASN A 101 3.07 -9.41 -10.54
N LEU A 102 2.61 -9.40 -9.29
CA LEU A 102 1.50 -10.23 -8.81
C LEU A 102 0.20 -9.96 -9.57
N LEU A 103 -0.08 -8.69 -9.84
CA LEU A 103 -1.32 -8.25 -10.50
C LEU A 103 -1.19 -8.14 -12.02
N ARG A 104 -0.07 -8.60 -12.61
CA ARG A 104 0.15 -8.52 -14.05
C ARG A 104 -0.92 -9.32 -14.80
N GLY A 105 -1.53 -8.69 -15.81
CA GLY A 105 -2.59 -9.30 -16.61
C GLY A 105 -3.99 -9.19 -16.00
N SER A 106 -4.11 -8.71 -14.76
CA SER A 106 -5.39 -8.39 -14.14
C SER A 106 -5.93 -7.02 -14.60
N ASN A 107 -7.12 -6.66 -14.11
CA ASN A 107 -7.68 -5.32 -14.26
C ASN A 107 -7.15 -4.30 -13.24
N CYS A 108 -6.30 -4.72 -12.30
CA CYS A 108 -5.80 -3.88 -11.23
C CYS A 108 -4.62 -3.01 -11.66
N ARG A 109 -4.53 -1.83 -11.05
CA ARG A 109 -3.46 -0.83 -11.25
C ARG A 109 -2.89 -0.45 -9.90
N VAL A 110 -1.57 -0.38 -9.85
CA VAL A 110 -0.81 -0.01 -8.65
C VAL A 110 -0.22 1.38 -8.88
N TYR A 111 -0.50 2.30 -7.96
CA TYR A 111 -0.06 3.69 -7.98
C TYR A 111 0.89 3.98 -6.81
N SER A 112 1.81 4.93 -7.02
CA SER A 112 2.67 5.49 -5.97
C SER A 112 1.94 6.58 -5.17
N SER A 113 2.63 7.10 -4.16
CA SER A 113 2.31 8.33 -3.44
C SER A 113 2.07 9.57 -4.32
N ASP A 114 2.35 9.52 -5.63
CA ASP A 114 1.98 10.61 -6.54
C ASP A 114 0.47 10.74 -6.75
N MET A 115 -0.26 9.64 -6.65
CA MET A 115 -1.71 9.66 -6.77
C MET A 115 -2.37 9.78 -5.40
N LYS A 116 -3.18 10.82 -5.22
CA LYS A 116 -4.05 10.91 -4.06
C LYS A 116 -5.25 10.00 -4.16
N VAL A 117 -5.74 9.61 -3.01
CA VAL A 117 -6.95 8.81 -2.80
C VAL A 117 -8.03 9.70 -2.21
N TYR A 118 -9.22 9.65 -2.81
CA TYR A 118 -10.41 10.23 -2.22
C TYR A 118 -10.85 9.38 -1.03
N ILE A 119 -11.04 10.02 0.13
CA ILE A 119 -11.44 9.34 1.37
C ILE A 119 -12.84 9.76 1.78
N SER A 120 -13.13 11.06 1.68
CA SER A 120 -14.44 11.65 1.87
C SER A 120 -14.51 13.00 1.16
N GLU A 121 -15.68 13.63 1.17
CA GLU A 121 -15.89 14.97 0.61
C GLU A 121 -14.86 16.00 1.09
N THR A 122 -14.32 15.82 2.30
CA THR A 122 -13.37 16.75 2.93
C THR A 122 -11.98 16.14 3.17
N ARG A 123 -11.67 14.96 2.60
CA ARG A 123 -10.42 14.25 2.89
C ARG A 123 -9.80 13.61 1.64
N TYR A 124 -8.53 13.94 1.39
CA TYR A 124 -7.70 13.38 0.33
C TYR A 124 -6.31 13.08 0.87
N PHE A 125 -5.89 11.81 0.80
CA PHE A 125 -4.59 11.37 1.30
C PHE A 125 -3.68 10.91 0.17
N HIS A 126 -2.39 10.85 0.43
CA HIS A 126 -1.38 10.31 -0.49
C HIS A 126 -0.70 9.08 0.16
N PRO A 127 -1.30 7.89 0.04
CA PRO A 127 -0.71 6.68 0.59
C PRO A 127 0.55 6.27 -0.17
N ASP A 128 1.48 5.59 0.48
CA ASP A 128 2.72 5.14 -0.16
C ASP A 128 2.49 4.25 -1.38
N VAL A 129 1.54 3.30 -1.28
CA VAL A 129 1.09 2.48 -2.40
C VAL A 129 -0.43 2.30 -2.37
N THR A 130 -1.06 2.48 -3.53
CA THR A 130 -2.50 2.24 -3.71
C THR A 130 -2.73 1.25 -4.83
N VAL A 131 -3.66 0.31 -4.64
CA VAL A 131 -4.17 -0.55 -5.72
C VAL A 131 -5.66 -0.30 -5.91
N THR A 132 -6.07 -0.10 -7.16
CA THR A 132 -7.49 -0.07 -7.59
C THR A 132 -7.67 -1.05 -8.74
N CYS A 133 -8.82 -1.72 -8.78
CA CYS A 133 -9.22 -2.56 -9.92
C CYS A 133 -10.38 -1.95 -10.70
N ASP A 134 -10.82 -0.76 -10.32
CA ASP A 134 -11.93 -0.07 -10.97
C ASP A 134 -11.45 0.65 -12.24
N PRO A 135 -12.07 0.39 -13.41
CA PRO A 135 -11.68 1.05 -14.65
C PRO A 135 -11.93 2.57 -14.65
N ARG A 136 -12.78 3.09 -13.75
CA ARG A 136 -13.06 4.54 -13.61
C ARG A 136 -11.87 5.30 -13.03
N ASP A 137 -10.96 4.62 -12.32
CA ASP A 137 -9.73 5.20 -11.77
C ASP A 137 -8.55 5.19 -12.76
N ARG A 138 -8.81 4.97 -14.06
CA ARG A 138 -7.78 4.90 -15.11
C ARG A 138 -7.71 6.21 -15.90
N GLY A 139 -6.51 6.51 -16.41
CA GLY A 139 -6.29 7.66 -17.29
C GLY A 139 -6.05 8.94 -16.50
N ARG A 140 -6.64 10.06 -16.96
CA ARG A 140 -6.46 11.38 -16.34
C ARG A 140 -7.52 11.59 -15.26
N VAL A 141 -7.33 10.96 -14.10
CA VAL A 141 -8.16 11.17 -12.90
C VAL A 141 -7.44 12.09 -11.93
N GLN A 142 -8.19 12.91 -11.19
CA GLN A 142 -7.62 13.77 -10.15
C GLN A 142 -7.27 12.98 -8.90
N ALA A 143 -8.07 11.98 -8.54
CA ALA A 143 -7.88 11.14 -7.36
C ALA A 143 -8.41 9.72 -7.65
N ILE A 144 -7.85 8.73 -6.98
CA ILE A 144 -8.36 7.36 -6.97
C ILE A 144 -9.63 7.33 -6.10
N GLN A 145 -10.75 6.92 -6.69
CA GLN A 145 -12.07 6.92 -6.05
C GLN A 145 -12.43 5.56 -5.47
N SER A 146 -11.91 4.48 -6.03
CA SER A 146 -12.23 3.10 -5.64
C SER A 146 -10.98 2.30 -5.27
N PRO A 147 -10.16 2.77 -4.29
CA PRO A 147 -9.03 2.00 -3.79
C PRO A 147 -9.51 0.67 -3.20
N ARG A 148 -8.78 -0.42 -3.48
CA ARG A 148 -9.04 -1.77 -2.96
C ARG A 148 -8.01 -2.18 -1.90
N LEU A 149 -6.72 -1.93 -2.17
CA LEU A 149 -5.61 -2.10 -1.22
C LEU A 149 -4.90 -0.77 -1.01
N ILE A 150 -4.60 -0.44 0.24
CA ILE A 150 -3.71 0.66 0.63
C ILE A 150 -2.52 0.08 1.40
N VAL A 151 -1.31 0.52 1.10
CA VAL A 151 -0.09 0.20 1.87
C VAL A 151 0.59 1.48 2.31
N GLU A 152 0.92 1.59 3.60
CA GLU A 152 1.73 2.67 4.17
C GLU A 152 3.03 2.08 4.74
N VAL A 153 4.17 2.69 4.41
CA VAL A 153 5.48 2.32 4.94
C VAL A 153 5.76 3.23 6.13
N LEU A 154 5.76 2.66 7.33
CA LEU A 154 5.85 3.40 8.57
C LEU A 154 7.22 4.07 8.72
N SER A 155 7.17 5.33 9.14
CA SER A 155 8.33 6.10 9.59
C SER A 155 8.08 6.61 11.02
N PRO A 156 9.11 6.97 11.81
CA PRO A 156 8.92 7.54 13.14
C PRO A 156 7.99 8.76 13.19
N THR A 157 7.87 9.48 12.08
CA THR A 157 7.08 10.71 11.97
C THR A 157 5.63 10.47 11.59
N THR A 158 5.33 9.39 10.85
CA THR A 158 3.97 9.11 10.34
C THR A 158 3.28 7.98 11.08
N GLU A 159 4.05 7.12 11.78
CA GLU A 159 3.56 5.87 12.36
C GLU A 159 2.31 6.04 13.23
N LEU A 160 2.32 7.02 14.14
CA LEU A 160 1.18 7.26 15.00
C LEU A 160 -0.08 7.59 14.19
N THR A 161 0.04 8.40 13.15
CA THR A 161 -1.07 8.79 12.27
C THR A 161 -1.56 7.59 11.46
N ASP A 162 -0.65 6.82 10.87
CA ASP A 162 -0.93 5.66 10.02
C ASP A 162 -1.67 4.55 10.79
N ARG A 163 -1.24 4.29 12.04
CA ARG A 163 -1.82 3.27 12.94
C ARG A 163 -3.15 3.67 13.59
N THR A 164 -3.49 4.95 13.60
CA THR A 164 -4.66 5.44 14.35
C THR A 164 -5.70 6.05 13.43
N TRP A 165 -5.48 7.29 13.02
CA TRP A 165 -6.49 8.09 12.35
C TRP A 165 -6.65 7.70 10.89
N LYS A 166 -5.56 7.44 10.18
CA LYS A 166 -5.61 6.92 8.80
C LYS A 166 -6.25 5.53 8.77
N LEU A 167 -5.85 4.62 9.66
CA LEU A 167 -6.52 3.32 9.84
C LEU A 167 -8.04 3.45 9.95
N LYS A 168 -8.54 4.32 10.83
CA LYS A 168 -10.00 4.54 10.98
C LYS A 168 -10.66 5.01 9.69
N ASN A 169 -10.03 5.92 8.96
CA ASN A 169 -10.56 6.46 7.71
C ASN A 169 -10.56 5.41 6.60
N TYR A 170 -9.45 4.69 6.42
CA TYR A 170 -9.36 3.64 5.40
C TYR A 170 -10.32 2.50 5.70
N CYS A 171 -10.45 2.08 6.97
CA CYS A 171 -11.39 1.04 7.36
C CYS A 171 -12.86 1.42 7.16
N ALA A 172 -13.17 2.71 7.16
CA ALA A 172 -14.50 3.24 6.88
C ALA A 172 -14.78 3.42 5.38
N HIS A 173 -13.76 3.41 4.53
CA HIS A 173 -13.94 3.59 3.09
C HIS A 173 -14.70 2.39 2.48
N PRO A 174 -15.70 2.64 1.61
CA PRO A 174 -16.57 1.58 1.10
C PRO A 174 -15.82 0.52 0.27
N THR A 175 -14.83 0.93 -0.51
CA THR A 175 -14.14 0.05 -1.46
C THR A 175 -12.85 -0.56 -0.94
N ILE A 176 -12.28 -0.03 0.15
CA ILE A 176 -11.02 -0.58 0.67
C ILE A 176 -11.35 -1.92 1.32
N GLU A 177 -10.67 -2.95 0.84
CA GLU A 177 -10.79 -4.33 1.32
C GLU A 177 -9.59 -4.73 2.17
N GLU A 178 -8.45 -4.07 2.00
CA GLU A 178 -7.23 -4.36 2.74
C GLU A 178 -6.37 -3.11 2.95
N TYR A 179 -5.79 -3.00 4.14
CA TYR A 179 -4.89 -1.93 4.55
C TYR A 179 -3.67 -2.54 5.24
N VAL A 180 -2.49 -2.28 4.70
CA VAL A 180 -1.24 -2.90 5.14
C VAL A 180 -0.28 -1.83 5.65
N LEU A 181 0.32 -2.07 6.80
CA LEU A 181 1.40 -1.27 7.37
C LEU A 181 2.69 -2.07 7.28
N VAL A 182 3.75 -1.46 6.74
CA VAL A 182 5.08 -2.07 6.65
C VAL A 182 6.05 -1.24 7.47
N ASP A 183 6.63 -1.82 8.53
CA ASP A 183 7.59 -1.11 9.37
C ASP A 183 8.95 -0.95 8.65
N SER A 184 9.43 0.27 8.45
CA SER A 184 10.72 0.47 7.78
C SER A 184 11.96 0.16 8.64
N GLN A 185 11.78 -0.03 9.95
CA GLN A 185 12.86 -0.25 10.93
C GLN A 185 12.93 -1.69 11.45
N SER A 186 11.82 -2.42 11.41
CA SER A 186 11.72 -3.81 11.82
C SER A 186 11.11 -4.66 10.71
N LEU A 187 11.39 -5.97 10.68
CA LEU A 187 10.80 -6.88 9.71
C LEU A 187 9.37 -7.24 10.12
N LYS A 188 8.48 -6.24 10.16
CA LYS A 188 7.10 -6.37 10.62
C LYS A 188 6.12 -5.86 9.58
N ILE A 189 5.09 -6.64 9.32
CA ILE A 189 3.94 -6.25 8.51
C ILE A 189 2.68 -6.41 9.35
N GLU A 190 1.77 -5.45 9.27
CA GLU A 190 0.44 -5.55 9.86
C GLU A 190 -0.59 -5.41 8.75
N SER A 191 -1.53 -6.34 8.67
CA SER A 191 -2.63 -6.31 7.71
C SER A 191 -3.95 -6.16 8.44
N TYR A 192 -4.78 -5.27 7.92
CA TYR A 192 -6.19 -5.17 8.24
C TYR A 192 -6.95 -5.53 6.96
N HIS A 193 -7.74 -6.59 6.97
CA HIS A 193 -8.52 -7.00 5.79
C HIS A 193 -9.98 -7.25 6.12
N LYS A 194 -10.87 -7.08 5.14
CA LYS A 194 -12.30 -7.36 5.29
C LYS A 194 -12.60 -8.83 5.07
N GLU A 195 -13.17 -9.48 6.08
CA GLU A 195 -13.78 -10.80 5.98
C GLU A 195 -15.23 -10.73 6.48
N GLN A 196 -16.20 -11.15 5.65
CA GLN A 196 -17.63 -11.16 6.01
C GLN A 196 -18.13 -9.83 6.63
N ASN A 197 -17.67 -8.70 6.07
CA ASN A 197 -17.98 -7.35 6.54
C ASN A 197 -17.44 -7.00 7.95
N ARG A 198 -16.37 -7.68 8.39
CA ARG A 198 -15.61 -7.38 9.60
C ARG A 198 -14.15 -7.17 9.23
N TRP A 199 -13.48 -6.32 9.98
CA TRP A 199 -12.03 -6.12 9.84
C TRP A 199 -11.31 -7.14 10.72
N ILE A 200 -10.44 -7.93 10.09
CA ILE A 200 -9.52 -8.86 10.74
C ILE A 200 -8.15 -8.20 10.77
N TYR A 201 -7.44 -8.34 11.89
CA TYR A 201 -6.08 -7.84 12.07
C TYR A 201 -5.13 -9.02 12.20
N GLU A 202 -4.04 -8.96 11.45
CA GLU A 202 -2.94 -9.92 11.50
C GLU A 202 -1.60 -9.18 11.48
N ALA A 203 -0.61 -9.78 12.15
CA ALA A 203 0.75 -9.28 12.17
C ALA A 203 1.71 -10.41 11.81
N PHE A 204 2.71 -10.06 11.02
CA PHE A 204 3.67 -10.98 10.43
C PHE A 204 5.08 -10.49 10.72
N GLU A 205 5.97 -11.41 11.11
CA GLU A 205 7.36 -11.14 11.43
C GLU A 205 8.31 -12.05 10.65
N ASN A 206 9.55 -11.58 10.40
CA ASN A 206 10.77 -12.26 9.92
C ASN A 206 10.68 -13.51 8.99
N THR A 207 9.96 -14.56 9.38
CA THR A 207 9.84 -15.85 8.66
C THR A 207 8.43 -16.18 8.18
N ASP A 208 7.46 -15.31 8.45
CA ASP A 208 6.07 -15.57 8.12
C ASP A 208 5.81 -15.38 6.61
N ASP A 209 4.96 -16.25 6.07
CA ASP A 209 4.40 -16.06 4.73
C ASP A 209 3.25 -15.06 4.82
N PHE A 210 3.47 -13.86 4.31
CA PHE A 210 2.41 -12.86 4.14
C PHE A 210 1.63 -13.11 2.85
N THR A 211 0.31 -13.19 2.95
CA THR A 211 -0.62 -13.31 1.81
C THR A 211 -1.55 -12.10 1.79
N LEU A 212 -1.86 -11.59 0.59
CA LEU A 212 -2.86 -10.56 0.41
C LEU A 212 -4.25 -11.19 0.32
N HIS A 213 -5.19 -10.68 1.10
CA HIS A 213 -6.55 -11.21 1.15
C HIS A 213 -7.49 -10.51 0.17
N SER A 214 -7.11 -9.33 -0.31
CA SER A 214 -7.90 -8.56 -1.28
C SER A 214 -7.76 -9.05 -2.72
N PHE A 215 -6.96 -10.08 -3.02
CA PHE A 215 -6.79 -10.58 -4.38
C PHE A 215 -6.77 -12.11 -4.41
N ASP A 216 -7.51 -12.69 -5.36
CA ASP A 216 -7.46 -14.14 -5.65
C ASP A 216 -6.28 -14.42 -6.62
N VAL A 217 -5.06 -14.42 -6.09
CA VAL A 217 -3.80 -14.55 -6.87
C VAL A 217 -2.86 -15.60 -6.30
#